data_AF-A0A191WF79-F1
#
_entry.id   AF-A0A191WF79-F1
#
_cell.length_a   1.000
_cell.length_b   1.000
_cell.length_c   1.000
_cell.angle_alpha   90.00
_cell.angle_beta   90.00
_cell.angle_gamma   90.00
#
_symmetry.space_group_name_H-M   'P 1'
#
loop_
_entity.id
_entity.type
_entity.pdbx_description
1 polymer ?
#
loop_
_entity_poly.entity_id
_entity_poly.type
_entity_poly.pdbx_seq_one_letter_code
_entity_poly.pdbx_strand_id
1 'polypeptide(L)'
;MLATMKRLLLAAATLLLLAGCSASPASPPEPTETSAPVSANVEACETFGEVTVTVGKAVTGANALETDIPAEFDKALLIADGDVKTRIQALVDNLPEPPHMIVWMDNRDAYSEDVEAVARACEADGADAGGYATLVAANQ
;
A
#
# COMPACT_ATOMS: atom_id res chain seq x y z
N MET A 1 10.36 42.49 -57.19
CA MET A 1 9.63 41.96 -58.37
C MET A 1 8.17 41.85 -58.00
N LEU A 2 7.38 42.80 -58.48
CA LEU A 2 6.27 42.60 -59.43
C LEU A 2 5.09 41.78 -58.87
N ALA A 3 4.01 42.53 -58.66
CA ALA A 3 2.62 42.13 -58.51
C ALA A 3 2.19 40.86 -59.26
N THR A 4 1.33 40.05 -58.65
CA THR A 4 0.19 39.49 -59.38
C THR A 4 -1.04 39.40 -58.48
N MET A 5 -1.86 40.43 -58.64
CA MET A 5 -3.24 40.55 -58.22
C MET A 5 -4.12 39.64 -59.11
N LYS A 6 -5.32 39.29 -58.62
CA LYS A 6 -6.57 39.05 -59.38
C LYS A 6 -7.06 37.60 -59.55
N ARG A 7 -8.14 37.27 -58.83
CA ARG A 7 -9.50 36.95 -59.36
C ARG A 7 -10.44 36.71 -58.16
N LEU A 8 -11.30 37.68 -57.82
CA LEU A 8 -12.74 37.72 -58.17
C LEU A 8 -13.49 36.44 -57.73
N LEU A 9 -14.21 36.50 -56.61
CA LEU A 9 -15.65 36.84 -56.46
C LEU A 9 -16.54 35.60 -56.63
N LEU A 10 -17.28 35.24 -55.57
CA LEU A 10 -18.69 34.80 -55.51
C LEU A 10 -18.94 34.31 -54.06
N ALA A 11 -19.49 35.12 -53.16
CA ALA A 11 -20.93 35.33 -52.97
C ALA A 11 -21.67 34.06 -52.52
N ALA A 12 -21.89 33.92 -51.22
CA ALA A 12 -23.10 33.31 -50.66
C ALA A 12 -23.21 33.69 -49.19
N ALA A 13 -23.94 34.78 -48.94
CA ALA A 13 -24.49 35.08 -47.64
C ALA A 13 -25.54 34.01 -47.31
N THR A 14 -25.32 33.26 -46.23
CA THR A 14 -26.35 32.48 -45.54
C THR A 14 -26.35 32.87 -44.07
N LEU A 15 -26.83 34.09 -43.82
CA LEU A 15 -27.54 34.42 -42.59
C LEU A 15 -28.90 33.74 -42.69
N LEU A 16 -29.18 32.75 -41.85
CA LEU A 16 -30.53 32.46 -41.36
C LEU A 16 -30.53 31.34 -40.30
N LEU A 17 -31.17 31.66 -39.17
CA LEU A 17 -31.78 30.75 -38.18
C LEU A 17 -30.91 30.30 -37.00
N LEU A 18 -30.54 31.23 -36.11
CA LEU A 18 -30.43 30.92 -34.66
C LEU A 18 -31.82 30.92 -34.01
N ALA A 19 -32.71 30.05 -34.49
CA ALA A 19 -33.91 29.70 -33.73
C ALA A 19 -33.49 28.75 -32.60
N GLY A 20 -33.79 29.12 -31.36
CA GLY A 20 -33.37 28.40 -30.16
C GLY A 20 -33.84 26.94 -30.14
N CYS A 21 -32.89 26.02 -30.11
CA CYS A 21 -33.08 24.69 -29.56
C CYS A 21 -32.71 24.78 -28.08
N SER A 22 -33.70 24.95 -27.21
CA SER A 22 -33.54 24.69 -25.78
C SER A 22 -33.45 23.17 -25.61
N ALA A 23 -32.25 22.62 -25.83
CA ALA A 23 -31.96 21.23 -25.55
C ALA A 23 -31.80 21.10 -24.03
N SER A 24 -32.73 20.36 -23.43
CA SER A 24 -32.66 19.91 -22.03
C SER A 24 -31.25 19.37 -21.76
N PRO A 25 -30.58 19.77 -20.66
CA PRO A 25 -29.28 19.20 -20.34
C PRO A 25 -29.46 17.69 -20.15
N ALA A 26 -28.85 16.91 -21.04
CA ALA A 26 -28.63 15.50 -20.78
C ALA A 26 -27.75 15.43 -19.53
N SER A 27 -28.25 14.80 -18.47
CA SER A 27 -27.46 14.57 -17.27
C SER A 27 -26.12 13.94 -17.66
N PRO A 28 -24.99 14.42 -17.13
CA PRO A 28 -23.70 13.77 -17.30
C PRO A 28 -23.82 12.29 -16.93
N PRO A 29 -23.11 11.37 -17.62
CA PRO A 29 -23.06 9.99 -17.19
C PRO A 29 -22.63 9.95 -15.72
N GLU A 30 -23.39 9.23 -14.88
CA GLU A 30 -23.01 8.97 -13.49
C GLU A 30 -21.57 8.45 -13.46
N PRO A 31 -20.72 8.95 -12.55
CA PRO A 31 -19.39 8.39 -12.39
C PRO A 31 -19.57 6.91 -12.05
N THR A 32 -19.06 6.05 -12.92
CA THR A 32 -18.91 4.63 -12.60
C THR A 32 -17.94 4.58 -11.43
N GLU A 33 -18.44 4.29 -10.23
CA GLU A 33 -17.62 3.98 -9.08
C GLU A 33 -16.79 2.75 -9.43
N THR A 34 -15.56 2.99 -9.88
CA THR A 34 -14.53 1.95 -9.88
C THR A 34 -14.22 1.72 -8.42
N SER A 35 -14.81 0.68 -7.84
CA SER A 35 -14.39 0.19 -6.53
C SER A 35 -12.88 -0.04 -6.61
N ALA A 36 -12.12 0.59 -5.71
CA ALA A 36 -10.71 0.31 -5.58
C ALA A 36 -10.54 -1.21 -5.40
N PRO A 37 -9.48 -1.81 -5.99
CA PRO A 37 -9.20 -3.21 -5.73
C PRO A 37 -9.11 -3.43 -4.23
N VAL A 38 -9.89 -4.37 -3.70
CA VAL A 38 -9.77 -4.81 -2.32
C VAL A 38 -8.44 -5.55 -2.22
N SER A 39 -7.54 -5.08 -1.35
CA SER A 39 -6.25 -5.72 -1.10
C SER A 39 -6.45 -7.21 -0.80
N ALA A 40 -5.61 -8.06 -1.39
CA ALA A 40 -5.62 -9.49 -1.12
C ALA A 40 -4.99 -9.83 0.25
N ASN A 41 -4.24 -8.89 0.84
CA ASN A 41 -3.44 -9.10 2.04
C ASN A 41 -3.96 -8.36 3.28
N VAL A 42 -5.19 -7.82 3.28
CA VAL A 42 -5.73 -7.08 4.43
C VAL A 42 -5.57 -7.86 5.75
N GLU A 43 -6.01 -9.12 5.78
CA GLU A 43 -5.92 -9.98 6.97
C GLU A 43 -4.47 -10.29 7.34
N ALA A 44 -3.61 -10.52 6.35
CA ALA A 44 -2.19 -10.80 6.56
C ALA A 44 -1.44 -9.61 7.15
N CYS A 45 -1.73 -8.41 6.66
CA CYS A 45 -1.13 -7.16 7.11
C CYS A 45 -1.59 -6.77 8.52
N GLU A 46 -2.88 -6.95 8.84
CA GLU A 46 -3.39 -6.75 10.20
C GLU A 46 -2.76 -7.76 11.18
N THR A 47 -2.75 -9.04 10.82
CA THR A 47 -2.12 -10.11 11.62
C THR A 47 -0.63 -9.82 11.84
N PHE A 48 0.07 -9.35 10.81
CA PHE A 48 1.46 -8.95 10.92
C PHE A 48 1.66 -7.83 11.96
N GLY A 49 0.83 -6.79 11.90
CA GLY A 49 0.83 -5.71 12.90
C GLY A 49 0.68 -6.23 14.33
N GLU A 50 -0.31 -7.09 14.58
CA GLU A 50 -0.55 -7.69 15.90
C GLU A 50 0.62 -8.55 16.40
N VAL A 51 1.22 -9.34 15.50
CA VAL A 51 2.37 -10.18 15.80
C VAL A 51 3.57 -9.33 16.19
N THR A 52 3.87 -8.24 15.48
CA THR A 52 5.00 -7.37 15.83
C THR A 52 4.87 -6.76 17.23
N VAL A 53 3.64 -6.43 17.66
CA VAL A 53 3.35 -5.96 19.02
C VAL A 53 3.55 -7.08 20.05
N THR A 54 3.09 -8.29 19.75
CA THR A 54 3.21 -9.47 20.62
C THR A 54 4.68 -9.85 20.82
N VAL A 55 5.44 -9.94 19.73
CA VAL A 55 6.88 -10.19 19.75
C VAL A 55 7.58 -9.07 20.51
N GLY A 56 7.23 -7.80 20.26
CA GLY A 56 7.76 -6.65 21.00
C GLY A 56 7.59 -6.77 22.52
N LYS A 57 6.43 -7.22 23.00
CA LYS A 57 6.18 -7.46 24.43
C LYS A 57 6.95 -8.66 24.96
N ALA A 58 7.05 -9.74 24.18
CA ALA A 58 7.77 -10.94 24.58
C ALA A 58 9.27 -10.68 24.75
N VAL A 59 9.87 -9.93 23.82
CA VAL A 59 11.32 -9.63 23.85
C VAL A 59 11.71 -8.55 24.85
N THR A 60 10.84 -7.57 25.10
CA THR A 60 11.08 -6.55 26.15
C THR A 60 10.77 -7.06 27.56
N GLY A 61 9.95 -8.11 27.67
CA GLY A 61 9.74 -8.88 28.90
C GLY A 61 10.78 -9.99 29.10
N ALA A 62 10.57 -10.82 30.12
CA ALA A 62 11.40 -12.00 30.38
C ALA A 62 10.98 -13.25 29.57
N ASN A 63 10.03 -13.11 28.64
CA ASN A 63 9.32 -14.23 28.02
C ASN A 63 9.83 -14.58 26.61
N ALA A 64 10.91 -13.94 26.15
CA ALA A 64 11.49 -14.19 24.82
C ALA A 64 11.85 -15.66 24.60
N LEU A 65 12.33 -16.34 25.64
CA LEU A 65 12.70 -17.77 25.59
C LEU A 65 11.48 -18.71 25.66
N GLU A 66 10.32 -18.21 26.07
CA GLU A 66 9.07 -18.98 26.19
C GLU A 66 8.17 -18.81 24.96
N THR A 67 8.46 -17.82 24.11
CA THR A 67 7.69 -17.47 22.92
C THR A 67 8.38 -18.03 21.68
N ASP A 68 7.66 -18.82 20.89
CA ASP A 68 8.12 -19.25 19.57
C ASP A 68 7.91 -18.13 18.55
N ILE A 69 8.86 -17.18 18.53
CA ILE A 69 8.77 -15.95 17.72
C ILE A 69 8.63 -16.26 16.21
N PRO A 70 9.37 -17.21 15.61
CA PRO A 70 9.13 -17.62 14.24
C PRO A 70 7.68 -18.09 13.99
N ALA A 71 7.14 -18.93 14.89
CA ALA A 71 5.77 -19.43 14.75
C ALA A 71 4.70 -18.34 14.90
N GLU A 72 4.99 -17.25 15.62
CA GLU A 72 4.12 -16.08 15.66
C GLU A 72 4.03 -15.39 14.29
N PHE A 73 5.15 -15.18 13.61
CA PHE A 73 5.17 -14.60 12.26
C PHE A 73 4.59 -15.52 11.19
N ASP A 74 4.70 -16.84 11.37
CA ASP A 74 4.07 -17.83 10.48
C ASP A 74 2.55 -17.62 10.34
N LYS A 75 1.89 -17.08 11.37
CA LYS A 75 0.44 -16.77 11.33
C LYS A 75 0.12 -15.79 10.19
N ALA A 76 0.91 -14.73 10.03
CA ALA A 76 0.75 -13.77 8.94
C ALA A 76 1.26 -14.34 7.61
N LEU A 77 2.38 -15.07 7.64
CA LEU A 77 3.02 -15.64 6.45
C LEU A 77 2.11 -16.64 5.70
N LEU A 78 1.36 -17.47 6.44
CA LEU A 78 0.52 -18.51 5.87
C LEU A 78 -0.66 -17.97 5.07
N ILE A 79 -1.14 -16.77 5.42
CA ILE A 79 -2.28 -16.09 4.79
C ILE A 79 -1.85 -14.98 3.82
N ALA A 80 -0.59 -14.54 3.87
CA ALA A 80 -0.03 -13.58 2.94
C ALA A 80 0.20 -14.19 1.55
N ASP A 81 0.20 -13.34 0.53
CA ASP A 81 0.61 -13.64 -0.84
C ASP A 81 1.55 -12.57 -1.41
N GLY A 82 2.15 -12.84 -2.57
CA GLY A 82 2.94 -11.88 -3.34
C GLY A 82 4.14 -11.29 -2.59
N ASP A 83 4.33 -9.97 -2.73
CA ASP A 83 5.45 -9.25 -2.11
C ASP A 83 5.31 -9.22 -0.58
N VAL A 84 4.09 -9.07 -0.04
CA VAL A 84 3.84 -9.11 1.42
C VAL A 84 4.36 -10.42 2.01
N LYS A 85 4.01 -11.57 1.42
CA LYS A 85 4.53 -12.87 1.84
C LYS A 85 6.05 -12.94 1.78
N THR A 86 6.63 -12.45 0.68
CA THR A 86 8.08 -12.47 0.46
C THR A 86 8.81 -11.66 1.53
N ARG A 87 8.26 -10.51 1.94
CA ARG A 87 8.84 -9.68 3.00
C ARG A 87 8.69 -10.31 4.39
N ILE A 88 7.53 -10.91 4.69
CA ILE A 88 7.34 -11.62 5.96
C ILE A 88 8.31 -12.79 6.05
N GLN A 89 8.49 -13.58 4.98
CA GLN A 89 9.46 -14.68 4.97
C GLN A 89 10.88 -14.17 5.21
N ALA A 90 11.30 -13.09 4.54
CA ALA A 90 12.63 -12.52 4.73
C ALA A 90 12.86 -12.08 6.18
N LEU A 91 11.86 -11.46 6.81
CA LEU A 91 11.93 -11.12 8.23
C LEU A 91 12.14 -12.38 9.08
N VAL A 92 11.34 -13.44 8.86
CA VAL A 92 11.45 -14.70 9.60
C VAL A 92 12.83 -15.35 9.42
N ASP A 93 13.34 -15.37 8.19
CA ASP A 93 14.66 -15.95 7.87
C ASP A 93 15.82 -15.18 8.52
N ASN A 94 15.63 -13.87 8.77
CA ASN A 94 16.61 -13.01 9.44
C ASN A 94 16.52 -13.08 10.98
N LEU A 95 15.52 -13.76 11.54
CA LEU A 95 15.42 -13.95 12.99
C LEU A 95 16.54 -14.89 13.48
N PRO A 96 17.23 -14.54 14.57
CA PRO A 96 18.15 -15.47 15.21
C PRO A 96 17.44 -16.68 15.79
N GLU A 97 18.20 -17.75 16.01
CA GLU A 97 17.74 -18.87 16.81
C GLU A 97 17.40 -18.43 18.25
N PRO A 98 16.42 -19.06 18.92
CA PRO A 98 15.95 -18.68 20.26
C PRO A 98 17.05 -18.39 21.30
N PRO A 99 18.17 -19.15 21.38
CA PRO A 99 19.25 -18.86 22.33
C PRO A 99 19.94 -17.51 22.11
N HIS A 100 19.83 -16.92 20.92
CA HIS A 100 20.47 -15.68 20.52
C HIS A 100 19.50 -14.49 20.46
N MET A 101 18.19 -14.72 20.65
CA MET A 101 17.16 -13.67 20.58
C MET A 101 17.35 -12.56 21.62
N ILE A 102 17.85 -12.89 22.81
CA ILE A 102 18.12 -11.90 23.87
C ILE A 102 19.23 -10.92 23.45
N VAL A 103 20.28 -11.41 22.80
CA VAL A 103 21.42 -10.58 22.34
C VAL A 103 21.07 -9.84 21.06
N TRP A 104 20.19 -10.39 20.23
CA TRP A 104 19.73 -9.76 19.00
C TRP A 104 18.96 -8.46 19.19
N MET A 105 18.47 -8.17 20.40
CA MET A 105 17.95 -6.83 20.72
C MET A 105 19.00 -5.72 20.57
N ASP A 106 20.30 -6.05 20.57
CA ASP A 106 21.37 -5.10 20.23
C ASP A 106 21.42 -4.77 18.72
N ASN A 107 20.75 -5.58 17.88
CA ASN A 107 20.55 -5.37 16.43
C ASN A 107 19.12 -4.88 16.10
N ARG A 108 18.52 -4.11 16.99
CA ARG A 108 17.14 -3.57 16.86
C ARG A 108 16.90 -2.85 15.52
N ASP A 109 17.93 -2.24 14.95
CA ASP A 109 17.84 -1.52 13.68
C ASP A 109 17.52 -2.48 12.52
N ALA A 110 18.19 -3.63 12.44
CA ALA A 110 17.94 -4.63 11.40
C ALA A 110 16.51 -5.18 11.47
N TYR A 111 16.01 -5.47 12.67
CA TYR A 111 14.60 -5.87 12.85
C TYR A 111 13.64 -4.77 12.42
N SER A 112 13.93 -3.52 12.77
CA SER A 112 13.05 -2.39 12.43
C SER A 112 13.01 -2.18 10.92
N GLU A 113 14.14 -2.32 10.22
CA GLU A 113 14.21 -2.27 8.76
C GLU A 113 13.35 -3.37 8.09
N ASP A 114 13.41 -4.60 8.60
CA ASP A 114 12.60 -5.71 8.09
C ASP A 114 11.10 -5.50 8.34
N VAL A 115 10.72 -5.03 9.53
CA VAL A 115 9.32 -4.70 9.85
C VAL A 115 8.78 -3.59 8.95
N GLU A 116 9.57 -2.54 8.75
CA GLU A 116 9.19 -1.44 7.84
C GLU A 116 9.11 -1.90 6.38
N ALA A 117 9.93 -2.89 5.96
CA ALA A 117 9.84 -3.46 4.63
C ALA A 117 8.51 -4.18 4.39
N VAL A 118 8.01 -4.91 5.39
CA VAL A 118 6.68 -5.53 5.33
C VAL A 118 5.58 -4.46 5.32
N ALA A 119 5.68 -3.44 6.18
CA ALA A 119 4.70 -2.36 6.23
C ALA A 119 4.56 -1.63 4.88
N ARG A 120 5.68 -1.32 4.21
CA ARG A 120 5.68 -0.72 2.86
C ARG A 120 5.06 -1.65 1.82
N ALA A 121 5.24 -2.97 1.93
CA ALA A 121 4.61 -3.93 1.03
C ALA A 121 3.09 -3.98 1.24
N CYS A 122 2.63 -3.91 2.49
CA CYS A 122 1.21 -3.78 2.83
C CYS A 122 0.58 -2.52 2.24
N GLU A 123 1.23 -1.36 2.43
CA GLU A 123 0.77 -0.08 1.86
C GLU A 123 0.69 -0.13 0.33
N ALA A 124 1.69 -0.75 -0.32
CA ALA A 124 1.72 -0.94 -1.76
C ALA A 124 0.60 -1.87 -2.28
N ASP A 125 0.18 -2.85 -1.47
CA ASP A 125 -0.96 -3.73 -1.76
C ASP A 125 -2.32 -3.08 -1.48
N GLY A 126 -2.33 -1.89 -0.86
CA GLY A 126 -3.54 -1.19 -0.45
C GLY A 126 -4.13 -1.70 0.88
N ALA A 127 -3.33 -2.41 1.68
CA ALA A 127 -3.65 -2.79 3.05
C ALA A 127 -2.91 -1.90 4.05
N ASP A 128 -3.56 -1.62 5.18
CA ASP A 128 -2.88 -1.06 6.35
C ASP A 128 -2.33 -2.23 7.18
N ALA A 129 -1.06 -2.18 7.56
CA ALA A 129 -0.50 -3.12 8.53
C ALA A 129 -1.04 -2.89 9.96
N GLY A 130 -1.90 -1.89 10.14
CA GLY A 130 -2.41 -1.45 11.43
C GLY A 130 -1.34 -0.75 12.25
N GLY A 131 -1.57 -0.60 13.55
CA GLY A 131 -0.54 -0.12 14.48
C GLY A 131 0.54 -1.20 14.68
N TYR A 132 1.47 -1.33 13.73
CA TYR A 132 2.63 -2.21 13.88
C TYR A 132 3.68 -1.58 14.81
N ALA A 133 4.38 -2.42 15.56
CA ALA A 133 5.46 -1.98 16.43
C ALA A 133 6.80 -2.28 15.75
N THR A 134 7.46 -1.24 15.22
CA THR A 134 8.92 -1.25 15.24
C THR A 134 9.30 -1.22 16.73
N LEU A 135 10.24 -2.05 17.16
CA LEU A 135 10.63 -2.14 18.58
C LEU A 135 11.01 -0.76 19.19
N VAL A 136 11.26 0.23 18.34
CA VAL A 136 11.52 1.64 18.65
C VAL A 136 10.34 2.35 19.37
N ALA A 137 9.09 1.92 19.19
CA ALA A 137 7.93 2.61 19.80
C ALA A 137 7.55 2.13 21.22
N ALA A 138 8.10 1.01 21.70
CA ALA A 138 7.68 0.41 22.98
C ALA A 138 8.24 1.10 24.25
N ASN A 139 9.07 2.16 24.10
CA ASN A 139 9.75 2.84 25.22
C ASN A 139 9.68 4.38 25.18
N GLN A 140 8.66 4.97 24.56
CA GLN A 140 8.35 6.40 24.74
C GLN A 140 7.09 6.61 25.56
#